data_AF-A0A7Y5QYI5-F1
#
_entry.id   AF-A0A7Y5QYI5-F1
#
_cell.length_a   1.000
_cell.length_b   1.000
_cell.length_c   1.000
_cell.angle_alpha   90.00
_cell.angle_beta   90.00
_cell.angle_gamma   90.00
#
_symmetry.space_group_name_H-M   'P 1'
#
loop_
_entity.id
_entity.type
_entity.pdbx_description
1 polymer ?
#
loop_
_entity_poly.entity_id
_entity_poly.type
_entity_poly.pdbx_seq_one_letter_code
_entity_poly.pdbx_strand_id
1 'polypeptide(L)'
;MLDRAMDVLQQALDEIRAKAAELRESFADESRARALEWAVARMERALVERDGEALTLAQAARRSGYTAGHLARLIRAGRLLSIGRRGAPRVRAGDLPIRAARRVAPLHRLGYDPIADARTLSSRRGGRQT
;
A
#
# COMPACT_ATOMS: atom_id res chain seq x y z
N MET A 1 -3.55 6.97 -3.39
CA MET A 1 -2.64 7.24 -2.25
C MET A 1 -1.58 6.15 -2.12
N LEU A 2 -1.94 4.85 -2.24
CA LEU A 2 -0.97 3.79 -2.59
C LEU A 2 -0.29 4.06 -3.92
N ASP A 3 -1.08 4.47 -4.91
CA ASP A 3 -0.62 4.85 -6.25
C ASP A 3 0.59 5.77 -6.14
N ARG A 4 0.42 6.97 -5.58
CA ARG A 4 1.51 7.91 -5.30
C ARG A 4 2.70 7.32 -4.51
N ALA A 5 2.49 6.45 -3.54
CA ALA A 5 3.60 5.88 -2.76
C ALA A 5 4.38 4.83 -3.57
N MET A 6 3.68 4.03 -4.38
CA MET A 6 4.28 3.11 -5.33
C MET A 6 4.94 3.87 -6.49
N ASP A 7 4.36 4.98 -6.95
CA ASP A 7 4.94 5.87 -7.96
C ASP A 7 6.26 6.46 -7.46
N VAL A 8 6.31 6.98 -6.23
CA VAL A 8 7.54 7.49 -5.61
C VAL A 8 8.59 6.39 -5.47
N LEU A 9 8.18 5.18 -5.10
CA LEU A 9 9.10 4.05 -5.02
C LEU A 9 9.63 3.66 -6.41
N GLN A 10 8.76 3.62 -7.42
CA GLN A 10 9.14 3.29 -8.78
C GLN A 10 10.10 4.34 -9.35
N GLN A 11 9.81 5.62 -9.12
CA GLN A 11 10.69 6.71 -9.46
C GLN A 11 12.07 6.55 -8.82
N ALA A 12 12.14 6.20 -7.53
CA ALA A 12 13.41 5.98 -6.85
C ALA A 12 14.20 4.80 -7.45
N LEU A 13 13.52 3.71 -7.85
CA LEU A 13 14.18 2.59 -8.54
C LEU A 13 14.72 2.99 -9.91
N ASP A 14 13.97 3.79 -10.66
CA ASP A 14 14.39 4.31 -11.97
C ASP A 14 15.59 5.26 -11.85
N GLU A 15 15.60 6.12 -10.81
CA GLU A 15 16.75 6.98 -10.49
C GLU A 15 18.01 6.16 -10.17
N ILE A 16 17.88 5.05 -9.44
CA ILE A 16 19.02 4.16 -9.14
C ILE A 16 19.53 3.48 -10.42
N ARG A 17 18.63 3.05 -11.32
CA ARG A 17 19.01 2.49 -12.63
C ARG A 17 19.74 3.52 -13.49
N ALA A 18 19.26 4.76 -13.52
CA ALA A 18 19.93 5.86 -14.21
C ALA A 18 21.34 6.08 -13.65
N LYS A 19 21.51 6.02 -12.32
CA LYS A 19 22.83 6.12 -11.69
C LYS A 19 23.76 4.95 -12.04
N ALA A 20 23.23 3.74 -12.14
CA ALA A 20 24.01 2.58 -12.59
C ALA A 20 24.50 2.74 -14.04
N ALA A 21 23.64 3.26 -14.93
CA ALA A 21 24.01 3.57 -16.31
C ALA A 21 25.10 4.65 -16.37
N GLU A 22 24.96 5.73 -15.59
CA GLU A 22 25.95 6.80 -15.50
C GLU A 22 27.32 6.27 -15.03
N LEU A 23 27.35 5.38 -14.03
CA LEU A 23 28.58 4.73 -13.55
C LEU A 23 29.29 3.92 -14.65
N ARG A 24 28.53 3.21 -15.47
CA ARG A 24 29.06 2.44 -16.59
C ARG A 24 29.60 3.35 -17.69
N GLU A 25 28.83 4.35 -18.10
CA GLU A 25 29.12 5.16 -19.28
C GLU A 25 30.16 6.24 -19.01
N SER A 26 30.04 6.96 -17.89
CA SER A 26 30.92 8.11 -17.59
C SER A 26 32.16 7.72 -16.82
N PHE A 27 32.11 6.64 -16.03
CA PHE A 27 33.17 6.26 -15.10
C PHE A 27 33.79 4.88 -15.38
N ALA A 28 33.25 4.13 -16.35
CA ALA A 28 33.64 2.74 -16.64
C ALA A 28 33.62 1.82 -15.39
N ASP A 29 32.81 2.15 -14.38
CA ASP A 29 32.73 1.44 -13.11
C ASP A 29 31.65 0.35 -13.18
N GLU A 30 31.96 -0.72 -13.90
CA GLU A 30 31.05 -1.85 -14.11
C GLU A 30 30.70 -2.57 -12.79
N SER A 31 31.64 -2.60 -11.84
CA SER A 31 31.44 -3.30 -10.57
C SER A 31 30.36 -2.62 -9.72
N ARG A 32 30.40 -1.29 -9.60
CA ARG A 32 29.38 -0.55 -8.85
C ARG A 32 28.06 -0.47 -9.59
N ALA A 33 28.08 -0.29 -10.92
CA ALA A 33 26.87 -0.34 -11.74
C ALA A 33 26.11 -1.65 -11.51
N ARG A 34 26.81 -2.78 -11.58
CA ARG A 34 26.22 -4.12 -11.35
C ARG A 34 25.69 -4.32 -9.93
N ALA A 35 26.33 -3.75 -8.92
CA ALA A 35 25.84 -3.82 -7.54
C ALA A 35 24.51 -3.08 -7.36
N LEU A 36 24.35 -1.91 -8.00
CA LEU A 36 23.11 -1.15 -7.98
C LEU A 36 21.99 -1.88 -8.74
N GLU A 37 22.29 -2.42 -9.92
CA GLU A 37 21.33 -3.21 -10.69
C GLU A 37 20.84 -4.44 -9.93
N TRP A 38 21.74 -5.15 -9.25
CA TRP A 38 21.39 -6.26 -8.37
C TRP A 38 20.46 -5.83 -7.24
N ALA A 39 20.75 -4.70 -6.60
CA ALA A 39 19.93 -4.18 -5.50
C ALA A 39 18.52 -3.83 -5.96
N VAL A 40 18.39 -3.13 -7.11
CA VAL A 40 17.09 -2.82 -7.73
C VAL A 40 16.31 -4.10 -8.03
N ALA A 41 16.94 -5.07 -8.70
CA ALA A 41 16.30 -6.34 -9.02
C ALA A 41 15.84 -7.10 -7.77
N ARG A 42 16.60 -7.03 -6.67
CA ARG A 42 16.22 -7.64 -5.39
C ARG A 42 15.01 -6.96 -4.76
N MET A 43 14.92 -5.64 -4.83
CA MET A 43 13.78 -4.86 -4.32
C MET A 43 12.51 -5.13 -5.14
N GLU A 44 12.61 -5.13 -6.47
CA GLU A 44 11.49 -5.44 -7.35
C GLU A 44 10.92 -6.84 -7.10
N ARG A 45 11.78 -7.85 -6.95
CA ARG A 45 11.36 -9.20 -6.56
C ARG A 45 10.62 -9.20 -5.23
N ALA A 46 11.12 -8.46 -4.24
CA ALA A 46 10.45 -8.34 -2.95
C ALA A 46 9.04 -7.73 -3.09
N LEU A 47 8.88 -6.72 -3.95
CA LEU A 47 7.58 -6.10 -4.20
C LEU A 47 6.61 -7.08 -4.88
N VAL A 48 7.08 -7.78 -5.91
CA VAL A 48 6.28 -8.80 -6.60
C VAL A 48 5.84 -9.92 -5.66
N GLU A 49 6.75 -10.42 -4.82
CA GLU A 49 6.44 -11.43 -3.80
C GLU A 49 5.41 -10.91 -2.80
N ARG A 50 5.61 -9.69 -2.29
CA ARG A 50 4.73 -9.03 -1.32
C ARG A 50 3.33 -8.79 -1.85
N ASP A 51 3.20 -8.53 -3.15
CA ASP A 51 1.92 -8.25 -3.81
C ASP A 51 1.25 -9.52 -4.35
N GLY A 52 2.04 -10.57 -4.64
CA GLY A 52 1.57 -11.90 -5.02
C GLY A 52 1.03 -12.74 -3.87
N GLU A 53 1.30 -12.37 -2.62
CA GLU A 53 0.87 -13.11 -1.43
C GLU A 53 -0.65 -13.32 -1.38
N ALA A 54 -1.08 -14.58 -1.24
CA ALA A 54 -2.49 -14.97 -1.17
C ALA A 54 -3.04 -14.89 0.26
N LEU A 55 -3.69 -13.77 0.58
CA LEU A 55 -4.19 -13.46 1.91
C LEU A 55 -5.61 -14.00 2.12
N THR A 56 -5.86 -14.55 3.31
CA THR A 56 -7.23 -14.74 3.80
C THR A 56 -7.92 -13.40 4.05
N LEU A 57 -9.25 -13.37 4.10
CA LEU A 57 -9.99 -12.14 4.41
C LEU A 57 -9.61 -11.51 5.76
N ALA A 58 -9.21 -12.31 6.75
CA ALA A 58 -8.76 -11.81 8.05
C ALA A 58 -7.39 -11.12 7.94
N GLN A 59 -6.44 -11.71 7.21
CA GLN A 59 -5.13 -11.09 6.96
C GLN A 59 -5.28 -9.84 6.10
N ALA A 60 -6.10 -9.91 5.06
CA ALA A 60 -6.45 -8.78 4.20
C ALA A 60 -7.08 -7.62 4.98
N ALA A 61 -7.95 -7.90 5.94
CA ALA A 61 -8.57 -6.91 6.80
C ALA A 61 -7.51 -6.13 7.61
N ARG A 62 -6.57 -6.86 8.23
CA ARG A 62 -5.45 -6.26 8.97
C ARG A 62 -4.58 -5.36 8.09
N ARG A 63 -4.30 -5.78 6.85
CA ARG A 63 -3.43 -5.05 5.92
C ARG A 63 -4.11 -3.84 5.27
N SER A 64 -5.41 -3.93 4.98
CA SER A 64 -6.17 -2.89 4.27
C SER A 64 -6.85 -1.87 5.18
N GLY A 65 -7.06 -2.19 6.46
CA GLY A 65 -7.87 -1.40 7.39
C GLY A 65 -9.38 -1.51 7.17
N TYR A 66 -9.82 -2.42 6.29
CA TYR A 66 -11.22 -2.80 6.14
C TYR A 66 -11.58 -4.00 7.01
N THR A 67 -12.88 -4.23 7.22
CA THR A 67 -13.34 -5.46 7.88
C THR A 67 -13.45 -6.61 6.88
N ALA A 68 -13.29 -7.85 7.35
CA ALA A 68 -13.44 -9.04 6.51
C ALA A 68 -14.81 -9.10 5.80
N GLY A 69 -15.88 -8.67 6.48
CA GLY A 69 -17.22 -8.59 5.89
C GLY A 69 -17.31 -7.57 4.74
N HIS A 70 -16.63 -6.43 4.86
CA HIS A 70 -16.57 -5.43 3.78
C HIS A 70 -15.83 -5.98 2.56
N LEU A 71 -14.69 -6.64 2.79
CA LEU A 71 -13.91 -7.28 1.72
C LEU A 71 -14.72 -8.40 1.03
N ALA A 72 -15.43 -9.24 1.80
CA ALA A 72 -16.32 -10.25 1.24
C ALA A 72 -17.45 -9.65 0.37
N ARG A 73 -17.97 -8.48 0.75
CA ARG A 73 -18.95 -7.75 -0.07
C ARG A 73 -18.34 -7.24 -1.37
N LEU A 74 -17.11 -6.73 -1.35
CA LEU A 74 -16.41 -6.30 -2.57
C LEU A 74 -16.17 -7.47 -3.53
N ILE A 75 -15.84 -8.65 -3.00
CA ILE A 75 -15.72 -9.88 -3.80
C ILE A 75 -17.05 -10.22 -4.47
N ARG A 76 -18.16 -10.25 -3.71
CA ARG A 76 -19.49 -10.55 -4.27
C ARG A 76 -19.94 -9.54 -5.31
N ALA A 77 -19.52 -8.28 -5.17
CA ALA A 77 -19.81 -7.21 -6.13
C ALA A 77 -18.88 -7.21 -7.35
N GLY A 78 -17.95 -8.17 -7.48
CA GLY A 78 -16.99 -8.23 -8.58
C GLY A 78 -15.91 -7.15 -8.55
N ARG A 79 -15.79 -6.41 -7.43
CA ARG A 79 -14.84 -5.30 -7.27
C ARG A 79 -13.50 -5.71 -6.67
N LEU A 80 -13.41 -6.94 -6.19
CA LEU A 80 -12.19 -7.53 -5.63
C LEU A 80 -12.12 -8.99 -6.09
N LEU A 81 -11.02 -9.38 -6.72
CA LEU A 81 -10.87 -10.74 -7.23
C LEU A 81 -10.60 -11.71 -6.08
N SER A 82 -11.38 -12.79 -6.01
CA SER A 82 -11.07 -13.93 -5.16
C SER A 82 -10.26 -14.95 -5.95
N ILE A 83 -9.06 -15.26 -5.45
CA ILE A 83 -8.19 -16.34 -5.95
C ILE A 83 -8.33 -17.62 -5.11
N GLY A 84 -9.20 -17.62 -4.09
CA GLY A 84 -9.48 -18.79 -3.25
C GLY A 84 -10.65 -19.64 -3.75
N ARG A 85 -10.87 -20.79 -3.10
CA ARG A 85 -12.00 -21.70 -3.38
C ARG A 85 -13.32 -21.15 -2.85
N ARG A 86 -14.44 -21.65 -3.38
CA ARG A 86 -15.80 -21.34 -2.89
C ARG A 86 -15.91 -21.64 -1.39
N GLY A 87 -16.33 -20.64 -0.61
CA GLY A 87 -16.42 -20.73 0.86
C GLY A 87 -15.12 -20.41 1.62
N ALA A 88 -13.98 -20.31 0.94
CA ALA A 88 -12.70 -19.87 1.53
C ALA A 88 -11.99 -18.87 0.60
N PRO A 89 -12.56 -17.66 0.43
CA PRO A 89 -11.99 -16.65 -0.44
C PRO A 89 -10.61 -16.21 0.05
N ARG A 90 -9.69 -16.08 -0.90
CA ARG A 90 -8.37 -15.48 -0.73
C ARG A 90 -8.22 -14.36 -1.73
N VAL A 91 -7.45 -13.35 -1.37
CA VAL A 91 -7.24 -12.15 -2.18
C VAL A 91 -5.75 -11.90 -2.28
N ARG A 92 -5.27 -11.46 -3.44
CA ARG A 92 -3.86 -11.07 -3.57
C ARG A 92 -3.64 -9.80 -2.78
N ALA A 93 -2.50 -9.72 -2.12
CA ALA A 93 -2.09 -8.55 -1.39
C ALA A 93 -2.07 -7.27 -2.23
N GLY A 94 -1.65 -7.36 -3.50
CA GLY A 94 -1.63 -6.25 -4.46
C GLY A 94 -3.02 -5.76 -4.86
N ASP A 95 -4.03 -6.62 -4.80
CA ASP A 95 -5.42 -6.27 -5.19
C ASP A 95 -6.18 -5.59 -4.04
N LEU A 96 -5.57 -5.45 -2.86
CA LEU A 96 -6.27 -4.95 -1.69
C LEU A 96 -6.60 -3.46 -1.82
N PRO A 97 -7.89 -3.08 -1.67
CA PRO A 97 -8.25 -1.68 -1.55
C PRO A 97 -7.72 -1.18 -0.21
N ILE A 98 -7.01 -0.07 -0.19
CA ILE A 98 -6.60 0.55 1.07
C ILE A 98 -7.66 1.53 1.52
N ARG A 99 -8.09 1.39 2.77
CA ARG A 99 -8.90 2.40 3.43
C ARG A 99 -7.99 3.59 3.70
N ALA A 100 -8.29 4.75 3.08
CA ALA A 100 -7.62 5.99 3.46
C ALA A 100 -7.74 6.12 4.98
N ALA A 101 -6.61 6.08 5.69
CA ALA A 101 -6.60 6.13 7.13
C ALA A 101 -7.49 7.31 7.56
N ARG A 102 -8.49 7.02 8.40
CA ARG A 102 -9.28 8.09 9.02
C ARG A 102 -8.22 8.95 9.71
N ARG A 103 -8.03 10.20 9.27
CA ARG A 103 -7.20 11.17 9.99
C ARG A 103 -7.88 11.37 11.34
N VAL A 104 -7.59 10.48 12.28
CA VAL A 104 -7.84 10.70 13.69
C VAL A 104 -6.71 11.61 14.12
N ALA A 105 -7.03 12.69 14.82
CA ALA A 105 -6.03 13.60 15.35
C ALA A 105 -4.91 12.79 16.05
N PRO A 106 -3.64 13.20 15.91
CA PRO A 106 -2.53 12.44 16.47
C PRO A 106 -2.81 12.15 17.95
N LEU A 107 -2.69 10.89 18.35
CA LEU A 107 -2.67 10.50 19.75
C LEU A 107 -1.52 11.28 20.39
N HIS A 108 -1.84 12.34 21.13
CA HIS A 108 -0.86 12.99 21.99
C HIS A 108 -0.35 11.92 22.97
N ARG A 109 0.95 11.89 23.21
CA ARG A 109 1.65 10.88 24.02
C ARG A 109 1.13 10.77 25.48
N LEU A 110 0.12 11.54 25.86
CA LEU A 110 -0.55 11.55 27.18
C LEU A 110 -2.04 11.11 27.17
N GLY A 111 -2.58 10.60 26.06
CA GLY A 111 -3.92 10.00 26.06
C GLY A 111 -4.90 10.67 25.10
N TYR A 112 -6.04 9.98 24.91
CA TYR A 112 -7.12 10.35 23.99
C TYR A 112 -7.70 11.71 24.33
N ASP A 113 -7.72 12.63 23.36
CA ASP A 113 -8.39 13.93 23.46
C ASP A 113 -9.79 13.84 22.82
N PRO A 114 -10.86 13.69 23.62
CA PRO A 114 -12.23 13.60 23.12
C PRO A 114 -12.71 14.90 22.47
N ILE A 115 -12.12 16.06 22.81
CA ILE A 115 -12.54 17.36 22.28
C ILE A 115 -12.01 17.54 20.86
N ALA A 116 -10.74 17.20 20.62
CA ALA A 116 -10.17 17.18 19.26
C ALA A 116 -10.90 16.18 18.34
N ASP A 117 -11.26 15.01 18.87
CA ASP A 117 -12.02 14.01 18.11
C ASP A 117 -13.46 14.47 17.82
N ALA A 118 -14.15 15.07 18.80
CA ALA A 118 -15.48 15.63 18.60
C ALA A 118 -15.51 16.75 17.54
N ARG A 119 -14.52 17.64 17.51
CA ARG A 119 -14.38 18.69 16.47
C ARG A 119 -14.15 18.11 15.07
N THR A 120 -13.43 16.99 14.99
CA THR A 120 -13.21 16.25 13.74
C THR A 120 -14.50 15.56 13.26
N LEU A 121 -15.39 15.17 14.18
CA LEU A 121 -16.68 14.58 13.86
C LEU A 121 -17.73 15.63 13.47
N SER A 122 -17.75 16.80 14.13
CA SER A 122 -18.72 17.88 13.85
C SER A 122 -18.48 18.53 12.48
N SER A 123 -17.22 18.79 12.12
CA SER A 123 -16.84 19.30 10.80
C SER A 123 -17.23 18.38 9.63
N ARG A 124 -17.47 17.08 9.89
CA ARG A 124 -17.91 16.11 8.88
C ARG A 124 -19.44 15.97 8.75
N ARG A 125 -20.20 16.37 9.77
CA ARG A 125 -21.68 16.30 9.76
C ARG A 125 -22.34 17.58 9.21
N GLY A 126 -21.59 18.67 9.06
CA GLY A 126 -22.11 19.93 8.51
C GLY A 126 -22.40 19.95 6.99
N GLY A 127 -22.11 18.88 6.26
CA GLY A 127 -22.31 18.78 4.80
C GLY A 127 -23.67 18.24 4.34
N ARG A 128 -24.72 18.32 5.18
CA ARG A 128 -26.11 18.08 4.76
C ARG A 128 -27.02 19.10 5.43
N GLN A 129 -27.16 20.25 4.80
CA GLN A 129 -28.39 21.04 4.86
C GLN A 129 -28.77 21.36 3.41
N THR A 130 -29.91 20.76 3.01
CA THR A 130 -30.83 21.10 1.91
C THR A 130 -30.24 21.49 0.56
#